data_AF-A0A2T0USS0-F1
#
_entry.id   AF-A0A2T0USS0-F1
#
_cell.length_a   1.000
_cell.length_b   1.000
_cell.length_c   1.000
_cell.angle_alpha   90.00
_cell.angle_beta   90.00
_cell.angle_gamma   90.00
#
_symmetry.space_group_name_H-M   'P 1'
#
loop_
_entity.id
_entity.type
_entity.pdbx_description
1 polymer ?
#
loop_
_entity_poly.entity_id
_entity_poly.type
_entity_poly.pdbx_seq_one_letter_code
_entity_poly.pdbx_strand_id
1 'polypeptide(L)'
;MRKGWAWTVFGAFALHNLEEALTAPAFFDDLPPSLPIPWPSTAAFQAATAVVTILGLALVLFAIHRDRTWPVTTLATIMLINIAIPHLPLAILNNGYAPGVATALLLNLPIDLLWLTKFRKPK
;
A
#
# COMPACT_ATOMS: atom_id res chain seq x y z
N MET A 1 -2.97 -22.32 -0.69
CA MET A 1 -3.70 -21.05 -1.02
C MET A 1 -3.75 -20.78 -2.53
N ARG A 2 -4.56 -19.83 -3.02
CA ARG A 2 -4.57 -19.44 -4.45
C ARG A 2 -3.41 -18.49 -4.78
N LYS A 3 -2.25 -19.04 -5.19
CA LYS A 3 -0.99 -18.30 -5.43
C LYS A 3 -1.14 -17.09 -6.37
N GLY A 4 -1.95 -17.18 -7.43
CA GLY A 4 -2.18 -16.06 -8.34
C GLY A 4 -2.74 -14.82 -7.63
N TRP A 5 -3.67 -15.00 -6.69
CA TRP A 5 -4.23 -13.89 -5.92
C TRP A 5 -3.24 -13.31 -4.90
N ALA A 6 -2.31 -14.11 -4.38
CA ALA A 6 -1.23 -13.59 -3.54
C ALA A 6 -0.32 -12.64 -4.33
N TRP A 7 -0.02 -12.98 -5.59
CA TRP A 7 0.70 -12.07 -6.50
C TRP A 7 -0.11 -10.83 -6.86
N THR A 8 -1.43 -10.95 -7.02
CA THR A 8 -2.30 -9.79 -7.26
C THR A 8 -2.31 -8.80 -6.09
N VAL A 9 -2.40 -9.30 -4.85
CA VAL A 9 -2.27 -8.46 -3.63
C VAL A 9 -0.92 -7.76 -3.61
N PHE A 10 0.17 -8.47 -3.86
CA PHE A 10 1.50 -7.87 -3.93
C PHE A 10 1.61 -6.81 -5.04
N GLY A 11 1.08 -7.08 -6.22
CA GLY A 11 1.12 -6.15 -7.35
C GLY A 11 0.39 -4.84 -7.05
N ALA A 12 -0.78 -4.92 -6.41
CA ALA A 12 -1.51 -3.72 -5.96
C ALA A 12 -0.69 -2.93 -4.93
N PHE A 13 -0.13 -3.61 -3.92
CA PHE A 13 0.75 -3.00 -2.93
C PHE A 13 1.99 -2.32 -3.55
N ALA A 14 2.65 -2.98 -4.51
CA ALA A 14 3.83 -2.42 -5.17
C ALA A 14 3.48 -1.18 -6.03
N LEU A 15 2.34 -1.21 -6.74
CA LEU A 15 1.86 -0.05 -7.49
C LEU A 15 1.49 1.11 -6.57
N HIS A 16 0.93 0.83 -5.39
CA HIS A 16 0.64 1.84 -4.39
C HIS A 16 1.90 2.54 -3.87
N ASN A 17 2.90 1.76 -3.44
CA ASN A 17 4.18 2.34 -3.00
C ASN A 17 4.89 3.12 -4.13
N LEU A 18 4.73 2.68 -5.39
CA LEU A 18 5.26 3.40 -6.54
C LEU A 18 4.54 4.74 -6.76
N GLU A 19 3.20 4.78 -6.66
CA GLU A 19 2.45 6.03 -6.71
C GLU A 19 2.95 6.99 -5.63
N GLU A 20 3.05 6.54 -4.38
CA GLU A 20 3.56 7.35 -3.28
C GLU A 20 4.98 7.86 -3.55
N ALA A 21 5.89 6.98 -3.98
CA ALA A 21 7.28 7.34 -4.24
C ALA A 21 7.44 8.45 -5.29
N LEU A 22 6.51 8.54 -6.23
CA LEU A 22 6.51 9.53 -7.31
C LEU A 22 5.76 10.82 -6.93
N THR A 23 4.75 10.74 -6.06
CA THR A 23 3.79 11.84 -5.85
C THR A 23 3.89 12.49 -4.48
N ALA A 24 4.27 11.73 -3.44
CA ALA A 24 4.39 12.26 -2.09
C ALA A 24 5.38 13.42 -1.98
N PRO A 25 6.61 13.36 -2.52
CA PRO A 25 7.57 14.45 -2.36
C PRO A 25 7.02 15.82 -2.77
N ALA A 26 6.46 15.91 -3.98
CA ALA A 26 5.86 17.16 -4.48
C ALA A 26 4.64 17.57 -3.67
N PHE A 27 3.79 16.61 -3.27
CA PHE A 27 2.62 16.89 -2.44
C PHE A 27 2.99 17.53 -1.10
N PHE A 28 4.05 17.05 -0.44
CA PHE A 28 4.47 17.59 0.86
C PHE A 28 5.20 18.94 0.72
N ASP A 29 5.88 19.18 -0.40
CA ASP A 29 6.46 20.51 -0.72
C ASP A 29 5.36 21.58 -0.91
N ASP A 30 4.17 21.18 -1.38
CA ASP A 30 3.02 22.08 -1.60
C ASP A 30 2.20 22.35 -0.32
N LEU A 31 2.49 21.67 0.80
CA LEU A 31 1.75 21.89 2.05
C LEU A 31 2.07 23.27 2.67
N PRO A 32 1.11 23.88 3.40
CA PRO A 32 1.34 25.16 4.06
C PRO A 32 2.55 25.10 5.00
N PRO A 33 3.48 26.08 4.95
CA PRO A 33 4.65 26.13 5.84
C PRO A 33 4.31 26.13 7.34
N SER A 34 3.06 26.48 7.68
CA SER A 34 2.52 26.47 9.04
C SER A 34 2.21 25.08 9.59
N LEU A 35 2.33 24.01 8.79
CA LEU A 35 2.31 22.62 9.23
C LEU A 35 3.76 22.13 9.34
N PRO A 36 4.43 22.30 10.51
CA PRO A 36 5.81 21.85 10.69
C PRO A 36 5.84 20.34 10.93
N ILE A 37 5.36 19.56 9.97
CA ILE A 37 5.53 18.11 9.98
C ILE A 37 6.91 17.85 9.39
N PRO A 38 7.89 17.37 10.17
CA PRO A 38 9.20 17.06 9.62
C PRO A 38 9.04 15.93 8.60
N TRP A 39 9.13 16.29 7.32
CA TRP A 39 9.02 15.35 6.22
C TRP A 39 10.41 14.84 5.81
N PRO A 40 10.58 13.53 5.54
CA PRO A 40 11.84 13.03 5.00
C PRO A 40 12.17 13.69 3.66
N SER A 41 13.47 13.73 3.33
CA SER A 41 13.87 14.12 1.97
C SER A 41 13.28 13.17 0.93
N THR A 42 13.10 13.65 -0.30
CA THR A 42 12.63 12.84 -1.45
C THR A 42 13.35 11.50 -1.55
N ALA A 43 14.68 11.53 -1.47
CA ALA A 43 15.51 10.32 -1.55
C ALA A 43 15.26 9.37 -0.37
N ALA A 44 15.11 9.90 0.86
CA ALA A 44 14.80 9.07 2.03
C ALA A 44 13.41 8.44 1.94
N PHE A 45 12.41 9.19 1.45
CA PHE A 45 11.06 8.67 1.25
C PHE A 45 11.03 7.58 0.18
N GLN A 46 11.65 7.82 -0.98
CA GLN A 46 11.72 6.84 -2.07
C GLN A 46 12.51 5.58 -1.67
N ALA A 47 13.58 5.73 -0.89
CA ALA A 47 14.30 4.59 -0.35
C ALA A 47 13.43 3.80 0.63
N ALA A 48 12.67 4.48 1.50
CA ALA A 48 11.78 3.83 2.44
C ALA A 48 10.66 3.04 1.73
N THR A 49 9.99 3.63 0.74
CA THR A 49 8.94 2.94 -0.02
C THR A 49 9.51 1.76 -0.82
N ALA A 50 10.71 1.88 -1.37
CA ALA A 50 11.40 0.76 -2.03
C ALA A 50 11.70 -0.39 -1.05
N VAL A 51 12.25 -0.08 0.14
CA VAL A 51 12.53 -1.08 1.19
C VAL A 51 11.23 -1.77 1.63
N VAL A 52 10.18 -1.01 1.90
CA VAL A 52 8.86 -1.54 2.28
C VAL A 52 8.28 -2.43 1.17
N THR A 53 8.46 -2.07 -0.10
CA THR A 53 8.08 -2.89 -1.26
C THR A 53 8.83 -4.23 -1.28
N ILE A 54 10.14 -4.20 -1.07
CA ILE A 54 10.99 -5.41 -1.02
C ILE A 54 10.59 -6.32 0.14
N LEU A 55 10.28 -5.75 1.31
CA LEU A 55 9.80 -6.51 2.46
C LEU A 55 8.44 -7.17 2.18
N GLY A 56 7.52 -6.46 1.51
CA GLY A 56 6.25 -7.04 1.06
C GLY A 56 6.45 -8.18 0.06
N LEU A 57 7.41 -8.04 -0.87
CA LEU A 57 7.78 -9.11 -1.79
C LEU A 57 8.30 -10.34 -1.04
N ALA A 58 9.22 -10.14 -0.10
CA ALA A 58 9.77 -11.22 0.73
C ALA A 58 8.66 -11.93 1.52
N LEU A 59 7.68 -11.17 2.05
CA LEU A 59 6.54 -11.71 2.78
C LEU A 59 5.64 -12.59 1.90
N VAL A 60 5.38 -12.16 0.67
CA VAL A 60 4.57 -12.91 -0.31
C VAL A 60 5.32 -14.14 -0.82
N LEU A 61 6.62 -14.03 -1.09
CA LEU A 61 7.47 -15.18 -1.43
C LEU A 61 7.49 -16.21 -0.32
N PHE A 62 7.66 -15.77 0.93
CA PHE A 62 7.59 -16.64 2.11
C PHE A 62 6.23 -17.34 2.21
N ALA A 63 5.14 -16.59 2.06
CA ALA A 63 3.78 -17.14 2.06
C ALA A 63 3.63 -18.26 1.03
N ILE A 64 4.05 -18.00 -0.22
CA ILE A 64 3.95 -18.94 -1.34
C ILE A 64 4.80 -20.18 -1.12
N HIS A 65 6.02 -19.99 -0.65
CA HIS A 65 6.96 -21.09 -0.42
C HIS A 65 6.54 -21.99 0.75
N ARG A 66 5.98 -21.41 1.82
CA ARG A 66 5.53 -22.15 3.02
C ARG A 66 4.06 -22.58 2.97
N ASP A 67 3.36 -22.28 1.88
CA ASP A 67 1.91 -22.39 1.70
C ASP A 67 1.11 -21.84 2.92
N ARG A 68 1.52 -20.67 3.42
CA ARG A 68 0.86 -19.98 4.52
C ARG A 68 0.12 -18.76 4.01
N THR A 69 -1.12 -18.57 4.47
CA THR A 69 -2.00 -17.49 4.02
C THR A 69 -1.90 -16.24 4.88
N TRP A 70 -1.49 -16.40 6.14
CA TRP A 70 -1.42 -15.31 7.11
C TRP A 70 -0.52 -14.15 6.64
N PRO A 71 0.64 -14.34 5.97
CA PRO A 71 1.48 -13.19 5.61
C PRO A 71 0.81 -12.27 4.58
N VAL A 72 0.18 -12.84 3.55
CA VAL A 72 -0.59 -12.08 2.55
C VAL A 72 -1.85 -11.47 3.20
N THR A 73 -2.46 -12.18 4.15
CA THR A 73 -3.61 -11.66 4.92
C THR A 73 -3.23 -10.47 5.79
N THR A 74 -2.05 -10.49 6.40
CA THR A 74 -1.50 -9.38 7.16
C THR A 74 -1.25 -8.20 6.24
N LEU A 75 -0.62 -8.41 5.08
CA LEU A 75 -0.38 -7.36 4.09
C LEU A 75 -1.70 -6.71 3.63
N ALA A 76 -2.67 -7.51 3.19
CA ALA A 76 -3.98 -7.04 2.74
C ALA A 76 -4.72 -6.27 3.86
N THR A 77 -4.68 -6.77 5.10
CA THR A 77 -5.31 -6.08 6.24
C THR A 77 -4.64 -4.74 6.53
N ILE A 78 -3.31 -4.69 6.53
CA ILE A 78 -2.56 -3.44 6.74
C ILE A 78 -2.88 -2.44 5.64
N MET A 79 -3.00 -2.89 4.39
CA MET A 79 -3.38 -2.00 3.28
C MET A 79 -4.79 -1.45 3.45
N LEU A 80 -5.77 -2.25 3.87
CA LEU A 80 -7.11 -1.72 4.17
C LEU A 80 -7.11 -0.67 5.30
N ILE A 81 -6.29 -0.90 6.34
CA ILE A 81 -6.10 0.08 7.42
C ILE A 81 -5.44 1.35 6.89
N ASN A 82 -4.40 1.20 6.06
CA ASN A 82 -3.68 2.30 5.43
C ASN A 82 -4.61 3.12 4.50
N ILE A 83 -5.52 2.49 3.77
CA ILE A 83 -6.53 3.22 2.98
C ILE A 83 -7.43 4.07 3.90
N ALA A 84 -7.92 3.47 4.99
CA ALA A 84 -8.93 4.08 5.86
C ALA A 84 -8.36 5.16 6.80
N ILE A 85 -7.11 5.04 7.26
CA ILE A 85 -6.57 5.91 8.30
C ILE A 85 -5.79 7.09 7.71
N PRO A 86 -4.71 6.91 6.91
CA PRO A 86 -4.04 8.06 6.29
C PRO A 86 -4.70 8.53 4.99
N HIS A 87 -4.96 7.66 4.00
CA HIS A 87 -5.26 8.15 2.64
C HIS A 87 -6.64 8.79 2.49
N LEU A 88 -7.70 8.14 2.98
CA LEU A 88 -9.05 8.72 2.87
C LEU A 88 -9.17 10.06 3.62
N PRO A 89 -8.74 10.18 4.89
CA PRO A 89 -8.77 11.47 5.58
C PRO A 89 -7.92 12.53 4.90
N LEU A 90 -6.69 12.20 4.48
CA LEU A 90 -5.83 13.18 3.81
C LEU A 90 -6.42 13.64 2.47
N ALA A 91 -6.98 12.73 1.69
CA ALA A 91 -7.64 13.08 0.43
C ALA A 91 -8.88 13.96 0.67
N ILE A 92 -9.68 13.68 1.69
CA ILE A 92 -10.84 14.52 2.05
C ILE A 92 -10.38 15.94 2.44
N LEU A 93 -9.32 16.05 3.25
CA LEU A 93 -8.77 17.33 3.67
C LEU A 93 -8.12 18.11 2.50
N ASN A 94 -7.62 17.41 1.48
CA ASN A 94 -6.93 17.98 0.33
C ASN A 94 -7.77 17.91 -0.97
N ASN A 95 -9.09 18.12 -0.86
CA ASN A 95 -10.02 18.27 -2.00
C ASN A 95 -10.00 17.12 -3.02
N GLY A 96 -9.80 15.88 -2.55
CA GLY A 96 -9.97 14.66 -3.33
C GLY A 96 -8.67 13.96 -3.74
N TYR A 97 -7.49 14.52 -3.45
CA TYR A 97 -6.23 13.86 -3.75
C TYR A 97 -5.28 13.77 -2.55
N ALA A 98 -4.69 12.60 -2.36
CA ALA A 98 -3.53 12.36 -1.52
C ALA A 98 -2.61 11.35 -2.23
N PRO A 99 -1.29 11.41 -2.04
CA PRO A 99 -0.36 10.42 -2.57
C PRO A 99 -0.83 9.01 -2.21
N GLY A 100 -0.88 8.10 -3.19
CA GLY A 100 -1.33 6.72 -2.98
C GLY A 100 -2.84 6.50 -3.03
N VAL A 101 -3.69 7.54 -3.03
CA VAL A 101 -5.15 7.39 -2.95
C VAL A 101 -5.75 6.72 -4.20
N ALA A 102 -5.16 6.96 -5.38
CA ALA A 102 -5.70 6.43 -6.62
C ALA A 102 -5.57 4.90 -6.66
N THR A 103 -4.36 4.38 -6.44
CA THR A 103 -4.11 2.94 -6.35
C THR A 103 -4.79 2.30 -5.14
N ALA A 104 -4.82 2.99 -4.00
CA ALA A 104 -5.53 2.57 -2.79
C ALA A 104 -6.99 2.19 -3.09
N LEU A 105 -7.72 3.07 -3.77
CA LEU A 105 -9.15 2.87 -4.03
C LEU A 105 -9.41 1.97 -5.24
N LEU A 106 -8.62 2.11 -6.31
CA LEU A 106 -8.85 1.40 -7.57
C LEU A 106 -8.31 -0.03 -7.57
N LEU A 107 -7.25 -0.30 -6.79
CA LEU A 107 -6.55 -1.58 -6.78
C LEU A 107 -6.61 -2.24 -5.40
N ASN A 108 -6.02 -1.63 -4.38
CA ASN A 108 -5.85 -2.27 -3.08
C ASN A 108 -7.20 -2.60 -2.44
N LEU A 109 -8.11 -1.63 -2.35
CA LEU A 109 -9.44 -1.83 -1.75
C LEU A 109 -10.18 -3.05 -2.34
N PRO A 110 -10.44 -3.14 -3.66
CA PRO A 110 -11.16 -4.29 -4.20
C PRO A 110 -10.35 -5.60 -4.10
N ILE A 111 -9.04 -5.57 -4.35
CA ILE A 111 -8.20 -6.78 -4.37
C ILE A 111 -8.05 -7.37 -2.96
N ASP A 112 -7.81 -6.53 -1.96
CA ASP A 112 -7.59 -6.95 -0.57
C ASP A 112 -8.90 -7.47 0.05
N LEU A 113 -10.04 -6.84 -0.24
CA LEU A 113 -11.35 -7.35 0.15
C LEU A 113 -11.64 -8.73 -0.49
N LEU A 114 -11.33 -8.90 -1.76
CA LEU A 114 -11.48 -10.18 -2.46
C LEU A 114 -10.57 -11.27 -1.86
N TRP A 115 -9.34 -10.92 -1.48
CA TRP A 115 -8.43 -11.84 -0.79
C TRP A 115 -9.05 -12.32 0.53
N LEU A 116 -9.49 -11.39 1.39
CA LEU A 116 -10.01 -11.68 2.73
C LEU A 116 -11.31 -12.50 2.69
N THR A 117 -12.18 -12.21 1.72
CA THR A 117 -13.52 -12.83 1.63
C THR A 117 -13.53 -14.14 0.85
N LYS A 118 -12.72 -14.26 -0.22
CA LYS A 118 -12.91 -15.34 -1.22
C LYS A 118 -11.66 -16.17 -1.49
N PHE A 119 -10.46 -15.58 -1.50
CA PHE A 119 -9.30 -16.23 -2.11
C PHE A 119 -8.21 -16.71 -1.14
N ARG A 120 -8.30 -16.37 0.14
CA ARG A 120 -7.36 -16.86 1.17
C ARG A 120 -7.38 -18.38 1.37
N LYS A 121 -8.47 -19.09 1.07
CA LYS A 121 -8.56 -20.55 1.25
C LYS A 121 -8.11 -21.32 0.00
N PRO A 122 -7.52 -22.53 0.14
CA PRO A 122 -7.32 -23.42 -1.01
C PRO A 122 -8.67 -23.74 -1.68
N LYS A 123 -8.62 -24.06 -2.98
CA LYS A 123 -9.77 -24.66 -3.68
C LYS A 123 -9.99 -26.07 -3.16
#